data_AF-A0A656K789-F1
#
_entry.id   AF-A0A656K789-F1
#
_cell.length_a   1.000
_cell.length_b   1.000
_cell.length_c   1.000
_cell.angle_alpha   90.00
_cell.angle_beta   90.00
_cell.angle_gamma   90.00
#
_symmetry.space_group_name_H-M   'P 1'
#
loop_
_entity.id
_entity.type
_entity.pdbx_description
1 polymer ?
#
loop_
_entity_poly.entity_id
_entity_poly.type
_entity_poly.pdbx_seq_one_letter_code
_entity_poly.pdbx_strand_id
1 'polypeptide(L)' 'MRQPPIIDRSNDQHFMREALALAAQGALLGEVPVGAVVVQNGEIIGRGYNCP' A
#
# COMPACT_ATOMS: atom_id res chain seq x y z
N MET A 1 -10.58 -1.27 -28.25
CA MET A 1 -10.27 -2.05 -27.03
C MET A 1 -9.15 -1.29 -26.30
N ARG A 2 -9.31 -0.88 -25.04
CA ARG A 2 -8.23 -0.20 -24.29
C ARG A 2 -7.25 -1.26 -23.80
N GLN A 3 -5.99 -1.15 -24.19
CA GLN A 3 -4.92 -1.97 -23.65
C GLN A 3 -4.76 -1.62 -22.16
N PRO A 4 -4.60 -2.61 -21.25
CA PRO A 4 -4.34 -2.30 -19.85
C PRO A 4 -3.01 -1.54 -19.76
N PRO A 5 -2.92 -0.50 -18.90
CA PRO A 5 -1.67 0.20 -18.71
C PRO A 5 -0.60 -0.79 -18.22
N ILE A 6 0.60 -0.68 -18.76
CA ILE A 6 1.76 -1.39 -18.21
C ILE A 6 2.03 -0.78 -16.83
N ILE A 7 1.87 -1.61 -15.79
CA ILE A 7 2.21 -1.22 -14.42
C ILE A 7 3.72 -1.44 -14.25
N ASP A 8 4.45 -0.36 -14.02
CA ASP A 8 5.85 -0.45 -13.62
C ASP A 8 5.95 -0.97 -12.18
N ARG A 9 6.55 -2.16 -12.04
CA ARG A 9 6.73 -2.85 -10.75
C ARG A 9 8.09 -2.57 -10.11
N SER A 10 8.95 -1.77 -10.74
CA SER A 10 10.29 -1.46 -10.22
C SER A 10 10.25 -0.86 -8.81
N ASN A 11 9.17 -0.15 -8.47
CA ASN A 11 8.96 0.50 -7.19
C ASN A 11 8.09 -0.30 -6.20
N ASP A 12 7.64 -1.53 -6.54
CA ASP A 12 6.76 -2.32 -5.68
C ASP A 12 7.37 -2.52 -4.28
N GLN A 13 8.68 -2.78 -4.18
CA GLN A 13 9.35 -2.93 -2.88
C GLN A 13 9.33 -1.64 -2.05
N HIS A 14 9.39 -0.47 -2.67
CA HIS A 14 9.28 0.81 -1.97
C HIS A 14 7.87 0.99 -1.41
N PHE A 15 6.84 0.74 -2.22
CA PHE A 15 5.44 0.82 -1.79
C PHE A 15 5.08 -0.23 -0.73
N MET A 16 5.62 -1.44 -0.85
CA MET A 16 5.40 -2.49 0.15
C MET A 16 6.04 -2.16 1.51
N ARG A 17 7.17 -1.45 1.55
CA ARG A 17 7.74 -0.96 2.82
C ARG A 17 6.79 0.00 3.52
N GLU A 18 6.14 0.90 2.79
CA GLU A 18 5.11 1.79 3.34
C GLU A 18 3.91 0.99 3.88
N ALA A 19 3.39 0.03 3.10
CA ALA A 19 2.28 -0.82 3.54
C ALA A 19 2.61 -1.62 4.82
N LEU A 20 3.84 -2.13 4.95
CA LEU A 20 4.29 -2.82 6.16
C LEU A 20 4.43 -1.88 7.36
N ALA A 21 4.85 -0.63 7.16
CA ALA A 21 4.88 0.37 8.22
C ALA A 21 3.46 0.67 8.74
N LEU A 22 2.48 0.78 7.84
CA LEU A 22 1.06 0.94 8.21
C LEU A 22 0.53 -0.29 8.95
N ALA A 23 0.89 -1.51 8.51
CA ALA A 23 0.54 -2.74 9.22
C ALA A 23 1.11 -2.76 10.66
N ALA A 24 2.35 -2.28 10.84
CA ALA A 24 2.95 -2.15 12.16
C ALA A 24 2.22 -1.13 13.05
N GLN A 25 1.70 -0.03 12.48
CA GLN A 25 0.86 0.91 13.22
C GLN A 25 -0.43 0.25 13.72
N GLY A 26 -1.13 -0.50 12.87
CA GLY A 26 -2.30 -1.28 13.28
C GLY A 26 -1.96 -2.26 14.41
N ALA A 27 -0.84 -2.99 14.27
CA ALA A 27 -0.37 -3.92 15.30
C ALA A 27 -0.17 -3.25 16.67
N LEU A 28 0.41 -2.04 16.69
CA LEU A 28 0.62 -1.27 17.93
C LEU A 28 -0.69 -0.86 18.62
N LEU A 29 -1.78 -0.75 17.87
CA LEU A 29 -3.12 -0.44 18.39
C LEU A 29 -3.91 -1.70 18.78
N GLY A 30 -3.33 -2.89 18.62
CA GLY A 30 -4.00 -4.17 18.87
C GLY A 30 -4.88 -4.66 17.72
N GLU A 31 -4.83 -3.99 16.56
CA GLU A 31 -5.57 -4.37 15.36
C GLU A 31 -4.88 -5.51 14.60
N VAL A 32 -5.62 -6.15 13.68
CA VAL A 32 -5.03 -7.12 12.74
C VAL A 32 -3.97 -6.39 11.90
N PRO A 33 -2.72 -6.90 11.81
CA PRO A 33 -1.60 -6.17 11.21
C PRO A 33 -1.65 -6.21 9.67
N VAL A 34 -2.57 -5.44 9.10
CA VAL A 34 -2.74 -5.26 7.65
C VAL A 34 -2.60 -3.79 7.32
N GLY A 35 -1.76 -3.48 6.34
CA GLY A 35 -1.56 -2.15 5.78
C GLY A 35 -1.65 -2.18 4.26
N ALA A 36 -2.10 -1.07 3.68
CA ALA A 36 -2.35 -0.96 2.24
C ALA A 36 -2.00 0.44 1.73
N VAL A 37 -1.55 0.49 0.48
CA VAL A 37 -1.31 1.73 -0.27
C VAL A 37 -1.96 1.65 -1.65
N VAL A 38 -2.46 2.78 -2.15
CA VAL A 38 -2.98 2.92 -3.52
C VAL A 38 -2.02 3.81 -4.28
N VAL A 39 -1.51 3.31 -5.40
CA VAL A 39 -0.51 4.00 -6.23
C VAL A 39 -1.10 4.35 -7.58
N GLN A 40 -0.92 5.60 -8.02
CA GLN A 40 -1.28 6.08 -9.34
C GLN A 40 -0.11 6.90 -9.90
N ASN A 41 0.31 6.60 -11.13
CA ASN A 41 1.41 7.30 -11.82
C ASN A 41 2.72 7.36 -11.01
N GLY A 42 3.02 6.31 -10.23
CA GLY A 42 4.23 6.25 -9.40
C GLY A 42 4.11 6.96 -8.04
N GLU A 43 2.95 7.54 -7.73
CA GLU A 43 2.71 8.26 -6.47
C GLU A 43 1.67 7.55 -5.60
N ILE A 44 1.87 7.56 -4.29
CA ILE A 44 0.91 7.03 -3.32
C ILE A 44 -0.20 8.05 -3.11
N ILE A 45 -1.41 7.73 -3.59
CA ILE A 45 -2.62 8.56 -3.45
C ILE A 45 -3.51 8.13 -2.28
N GLY A 46 -3.24 6.97 -1.68
CA GLY A 46 -4.01 6.44 -0.54
C GLY A 46 -3.15 5.57 0.36
N ARG A 47 -3.41 5.65 1.66
CA ARG A 47 -2.77 4.88 2.73
C ARG A 47 -3.83 4.42 3.72
N GLY A 48 -3.70 3.22 4.24
CA GLY A 48 -4.57 2.73 5.30
C GLY A 48 -4.00 1.52 6.02
N TYR A 49 -4.52 1.28 7.22
CA TYR A 49 -4.32 0.04 7.97
C TYR A 49 -5.67 -0.46 8.48
N ASN A 50 -5.72 -1.69 8.97
CA ASN A 50 -6.95 -2.27 9.52
C ASN A 50 -7.49 -1.42 10.68
N CYS A 51 -8.71 -0.90 10.54
CA CYS A 51 -9.43 -0.13 11.56
C CYS A 51 -10.94 -0.37 11.41
N PRO A 52 -11.44 -1.57 11.80
CA PRO A 52 -12.85 -1.93 11.74
C PRO A 52 -13.73 -1.18 12.76
#